data_AF-A0A7X0IBS4-F1
#
_entry.id   AF-A0A7X0IBS4-F1
#
_cell.length_a   1.000
_cell.length_b   1.000
_cell.length_c   1.000
_cell.angle_alpha   90.00
_cell.angle_beta   90.00
_cell.angle_gamma   90.00
#
_symmetry.space_group_name_H-M   'P 1'
#
loop_
_entity.id
_entity.type
_entity.pdbx_description
1 polymer ?
#
loop_
_entity_poly.entity_id
_entity_poly.type
_entity_poly.pdbx_seq_one_letter_code
_entity_poly.pdbx_strand_id
1 'polypeptide(L)'
;MAEGDPAPLGYVRTPAAAPADLAFDGGRPVVAGEVVEPPLTSADVVRLRPYEGLRVRWPADRHAVLDTVLDTMLRLAAAGVPLYADEVPAWVKEADAELSGLLTSWGPSLADPSVRSVRDLRREEHSVRLRRHASRRPVARSVSVVMCSKRSYLLAGALEQIARQRHVDVELLLGLHGVTASHPEVRAALAGFPRPLTVVEADAATPFGEVLRDVTARASGDDLAKWDDDDWYSPEHIADMALAREYSGADIVGTAAEFFYLEPLDLTVRRTDYTSEVFSDHVAGGTIFVSRERYQDVGGFEGVVRGVDSTFLKNAHAAGARIYRSQGLGYVLRRSLAEDHTWRLPLAHFLRVATNQWRGFRPSRILEAS
;
A
#
# COMPACT_ATOMS: atom_id res chain seq x y z
N MET A 1 -13.16 -1.63 9.92
CA MET A 1 -13.46 -3.04 10.27
C MET A 1 -13.81 -3.12 11.75
N ALA A 2 -14.85 -3.87 12.10
CA ALA A 2 -15.23 -4.15 13.48
C ALA A 2 -14.31 -5.23 14.09
N GLU A 3 -14.22 -5.27 15.41
CA GLU A 3 -13.52 -6.34 16.14
C GLU A 3 -14.14 -7.70 15.77
N GLY A 4 -13.34 -8.60 15.18
CA GLY A 4 -13.77 -9.90 14.68
C GLY A 4 -13.93 -10.02 13.16
N ASP A 5 -13.84 -8.91 12.40
CA ASP A 5 -13.82 -8.97 10.93
C ASP A 5 -12.55 -9.70 10.43
N PRO A 6 -12.65 -10.52 9.36
CA PRO A 6 -11.50 -11.23 8.83
C PRO A 6 -10.50 -10.25 8.21
N ALA A 7 -9.26 -10.31 8.68
CA ALA A 7 -8.17 -9.49 8.17
C ALA A 7 -7.56 -10.06 6.88
N PRO A 8 -6.95 -9.22 6.02
CA PRO A 8 -6.13 -9.67 4.90
C PRO A 8 -5.05 -10.67 5.30
N LEU A 9 -4.90 -11.73 4.49
CA LEU A 9 -3.93 -12.81 4.71
C LEU A 9 -2.97 -12.99 3.54
N GLY A 10 -2.39 -11.92 3.03
CA GLY A 10 -1.30 -11.95 2.05
C GLY A 10 -1.68 -12.62 0.73
N TYR A 11 -0.87 -12.41 -0.30
CA TYR A 11 -1.14 -13.08 -1.57
C TYR A 11 -0.55 -14.48 -1.59
N VAL A 12 -1.40 -15.49 -1.81
CA VAL A 12 -0.95 -16.74 -2.41
C VAL A 12 -0.60 -16.40 -3.85
N ARG A 13 0.69 -16.16 -4.12
CA ARG A 13 1.16 -15.56 -5.37
C ARG A 13 0.65 -16.35 -6.58
N THR A 14 0.88 -17.66 -6.59
CA THR A 14 0.31 -18.57 -7.57
C THR A 14 -0.75 -19.45 -6.90
N PRO A 15 -2.04 -19.27 -7.23
CA PRO A 15 -3.13 -20.08 -6.69
C PRO A 15 -2.96 -21.57 -7.00
N ALA A 16 -3.37 -22.42 -6.06
CA ALA A 16 -3.28 -23.88 -6.21
C ALA A 16 -4.60 -24.51 -6.70
N ALA A 17 -5.70 -23.76 -6.67
CA ALA A 17 -7.02 -24.20 -7.09
C ALA A 17 -7.61 -23.28 -8.17
N ALA A 18 -8.40 -23.87 -9.06
CA ALA A 18 -9.20 -23.15 -10.05
C ALA A 18 -10.20 -22.20 -9.36
N PRO A 19 -10.78 -21.21 -10.07
CA PRO A 19 -11.83 -20.37 -9.52
C PRO A 19 -13.00 -21.20 -8.96
N ALA A 20 -13.59 -20.73 -7.86
CA ALA A 20 -14.80 -21.30 -7.26
C ALA A 20 -15.98 -20.32 -7.33
N ASP A 21 -17.17 -20.78 -6.99
CA ASP A 21 -18.37 -19.94 -6.96
C ASP A 21 -18.66 -19.43 -5.54
N LEU A 22 -19.10 -18.18 -5.46
CA LEU A 22 -19.81 -17.58 -4.32
C LEU A 22 -21.29 -17.46 -4.71
N ALA A 23 -22.14 -18.29 -4.13
CA ALA A 23 -23.59 -18.29 -4.37
C ALA A 23 -24.36 -17.96 -3.08
N PHE A 24 -25.68 -17.87 -3.17
CA PHE A 24 -26.55 -17.59 -2.03
C PHE A 24 -27.77 -18.50 -2.06
N ASP A 25 -27.98 -19.28 -0.99
CA ASP A 25 -29.14 -20.16 -0.80
C ASP A 25 -30.02 -19.64 0.35
N GLY A 26 -31.22 -19.17 0.01
CA GLY A 26 -32.12 -18.52 0.98
C GLY A 26 -31.46 -17.34 1.71
N GLY A 27 -30.53 -16.64 1.07
CA GLY A 27 -29.76 -15.53 1.64
C GLY A 27 -28.48 -15.94 2.38
N ARG A 28 -28.24 -17.23 2.62
CA ARG A 28 -27.00 -17.71 3.24
C ARG A 28 -25.90 -17.85 2.20
N PRO A 29 -24.68 -17.33 2.45
CA PRO A 29 -23.55 -17.51 1.56
C PRO A 29 -23.19 -18.99 1.39
N VAL A 30 -23.01 -19.41 0.15
CA VAL A 30 -22.46 -20.72 -0.22
C VAL A 30 -21.15 -20.47 -0.96
N VAL A 31 -20.03 -20.77 -0.32
CA VAL A 31 -18.69 -20.48 -0.84
C VAL A 31 -17.99 -21.79 -1.18
N ALA A 32 -17.57 -21.94 -2.43
CA ALA A 32 -16.93 -23.16 -2.92
C ALA A 32 -17.74 -24.45 -2.63
N GLY A 33 -19.08 -24.35 -2.63
CA GLY A 33 -20.00 -25.45 -2.39
C GLY A 33 -20.36 -25.70 -0.92
N GLU A 34 -19.83 -24.91 0.02
CA GLU A 34 -20.14 -25.04 1.45
C GLU A 34 -20.92 -23.83 1.97
N VAL A 35 -21.95 -24.07 2.78
CA VAL A 35 -22.68 -23.01 3.47
C VAL A 35 -21.77 -22.38 4.53
N VAL A 36 -21.68 -21.06 4.52
CA VAL A 36 -20.91 -20.30 5.51
C VAL A 36 -21.87 -19.43 6.32
N GLU A 37 -21.84 -19.58 7.63
CA GLU A 37 -22.68 -18.81 8.55
C GLU A 37 -22.07 -17.42 8.79
N PRO A 38 -22.79 -16.32 8.50
CA PRO A 38 -22.32 -14.98 8.82
C PRO A 38 -22.29 -14.74 10.36
N PRO A 39 -21.34 -13.91 10.87
CA PRO A 39 -20.32 -13.19 10.13
C PRO A 39 -19.18 -14.11 9.66
N LEU A 40 -18.61 -13.80 8.49
CA LEU A 40 -17.44 -14.49 7.96
C LEU A 40 -16.28 -14.44 8.96
N THR A 41 -15.60 -15.58 9.14
CA THR A 41 -14.45 -15.68 10.06
C THR A 41 -13.12 -15.67 9.31
N SER A 42 -12.03 -15.43 10.03
CA SER A 42 -10.68 -15.61 9.49
C SER A 42 -10.41 -17.03 9.00
N ALA A 43 -11.04 -18.04 9.61
CA ALA A 43 -10.90 -19.43 9.18
C ALA A 43 -11.54 -19.68 7.81
N ASP A 44 -12.68 -19.03 7.54
CA ASP A 44 -13.33 -19.08 6.22
C ASP A 44 -12.40 -18.47 5.17
N VAL A 45 -11.81 -17.31 5.44
CA VAL A 45 -10.87 -16.66 4.51
C VAL A 45 -9.62 -17.52 4.26
N VAL A 46 -9.06 -18.15 5.29
CA VAL A 46 -7.91 -19.08 5.14
C VAL A 46 -8.22 -20.19 4.15
N ARG A 47 -9.41 -20.80 4.24
CA ARG A 47 -9.85 -21.88 3.35
C ARG A 47 -9.99 -21.44 1.89
N LEU A 48 -10.23 -20.15 1.65
CA LEU A 48 -10.41 -19.60 0.30
C LEU A 48 -9.10 -19.20 -0.38
N ARG A 49 -7.99 -19.10 0.37
CA ARG A 49 -6.68 -18.69 -0.16
C ARG A 49 -6.16 -19.51 -1.34
N PRO A 50 -6.38 -20.85 -1.43
CA PRO A 50 -5.90 -21.63 -2.56
C PRO A 50 -6.57 -21.26 -3.89
N TYR A 51 -7.78 -20.72 -3.86
CA TYR A 51 -8.57 -20.40 -5.05
C TYR A 51 -8.05 -19.13 -5.74
N GLU A 52 -8.08 -19.15 -7.06
CA GLU A 52 -7.70 -17.97 -7.86
C GLU A 52 -8.64 -16.79 -7.62
N GLY A 53 -9.93 -17.05 -7.42
CA GLY A 53 -10.93 -16.05 -7.11
C GLY A 53 -12.30 -16.70 -6.99
N LEU A 54 -13.28 -15.93 -6.52
CA LEU A 54 -14.65 -16.37 -6.40
C LEU A 54 -15.52 -15.67 -7.45
N ARG A 55 -16.23 -16.47 -8.25
CA ARG A 55 -17.23 -16.00 -9.20
C ARG A 55 -18.54 -15.77 -8.45
N VAL A 56 -19.06 -14.57 -8.50
CA VAL A 56 -20.33 -14.24 -7.84
C VAL A 56 -21.49 -14.80 -8.67
N ARG A 57 -22.30 -15.65 -8.05
CA ARG A 57 -23.55 -16.19 -8.58
C ARG A 57 -24.71 -15.50 -7.88
N TRP A 58 -25.42 -14.68 -8.65
CA TRP A 58 -26.48 -13.83 -8.13
C TRP A 58 -27.74 -14.64 -7.78
N PRO A 59 -28.39 -14.36 -6.63
CA PRO A 59 -29.66 -14.99 -6.29
C PRO A 59 -30.78 -14.53 -7.24
N ALA A 60 -31.74 -15.42 -7.49
CA ALA A 60 -32.89 -15.11 -8.33
C ALA A 60 -33.91 -14.17 -7.64
N ASP A 61 -34.07 -14.28 -6.32
CA ASP A 61 -34.93 -13.40 -5.52
C ASP A 61 -34.10 -12.32 -4.82
N ARG A 62 -34.49 -11.06 -5.02
CA ARG A 62 -33.72 -9.86 -4.69
C ARG A 62 -34.09 -9.23 -3.34
N HIS A 63 -35.33 -9.35 -2.89
CA HIS A 63 -35.86 -8.41 -1.87
C HIS A 63 -35.53 -8.78 -0.42
N ALA A 64 -35.16 -10.05 -0.15
CA ALA A 64 -34.86 -10.50 1.20
C ALA A 64 -33.36 -10.61 1.50
N VAL A 65 -32.48 -10.37 0.52
CA VAL A 65 -31.07 -10.80 0.59
C VAL A 65 -30.03 -9.76 0.14
N LEU A 66 -30.45 -8.56 -0.33
CA LEU A 66 -29.54 -7.54 -0.86
C LEU A 66 -28.42 -7.18 0.13
N ASP A 67 -28.79 -6.81 1.35
CA ASP A 67 -27.84 -6.37 2.37
C ASP A 67 -26.87 -7.49 2.73
N THR A 68 -27.36 -8.72 2.89
CA THR A 68 -26.52 -9.90 3.16
C THR A 68 -25.55 -10.20 2.02
N VAL A 69 -26.00 -10.08 0.77
CA VAL A 69 -25.15 -10.29 -0.41
C VAL A 69 -24.03 -9.26 -0.46
N LEU A 70 -24.37 -7.98 -0.33
CA LEU A 70 -23.38 -6.89 -0.36
C LEU A 70 -22.42 -6.97 0.82
N ASP A 71 -22.91 -7.17 2.05
CA ASP A 71 -22.08 -7.31 3.25
C ASP A 71 -21.10 -8.49 3.12
N THR A 72 -21.57 -9.65 2.65
CA THR A 72 -20.70 -10.82 2.41
C THR A 72 -19.60 -10.50 1.41
N MET A 73 -19.94 -9.87 0.28
CA MET A 73 -18.99 -9.51 -0.75
C MET A 73 -17.97 -8.47 -0.26
N LEU A 74 -18.42 -7.44 0.45
CA LEU A 74 -17.56 -6.39 1.00
C LEU A 74 -16.62 -6.97 2.07
N ARG A 75 -17.08 -7.88 2.93
CA ARG A 75 -16.22 -8.58 3.91
C ARG A 75 -15.15 -9.45 3.24
N LEU A 76 -15.52 -10.23 2.21
CA LEU A 76 -14.56 -11.03 1.44
C LEU A 76 -13.54 -10.14 0.71
N ALA A 77 -14.00 -9.06 0.08
CA ALA A 77 -13.15 -8.07 -0.57
C ALA A 77 -12.20 -7.39 0.42
N ALA A 78 -12.69 -6.97 1.58
CA ALA A 78 -11.90 -6.38 2.67
C ALA A 78 -10.84 -7.36 3.17
N ALA A 79 -11.15 -8.66 3.26
CA ALA A 79 -10.20 -9.71 3.60
C ALA A 79 -9.23 -10.07 2.46
N GLY A 80 -9.32 -9.40 1.30
CA GLY A 80 -8.44 -9.60 0.16
C GLY A 80 -8.76 -10.83 -0.70
N VAL A 81 -9.95 -11.42 -0.58
CA VAL A 81 -10.41 -12.49 -1.46
C VAL A 81 -10.79 -11.89 -2.83
N PRO A 82 -10.16 -12.32 -3.94
CA PRO A 82 -10.53 -11.82 -5.26
C PRO A 82 -11.94 -12.24 -5.63
N LEU A 83 -12.81 -11.29 -5.94
CA LEU A 83 -14.19 -11.52 -6.39
C LEU A 83 -14.36 -11.05 -7.83
N TYR A 84 -15.16 -11.76 -8.63
CA TYR A 84 -15.47 -11.33 -9.99
C TYR A 84 -16.85 -11.79 -10.43
N ALA A 85 -17.39 -11.15 -11.47
CA ALA A 85 -18.64 -11.53 -12.10
C ALA A 85 -18.57 -11.26 -13.60
N ASP A 86 -19.15 -12.14 -14.41
CA ASP A 86 -19.24 -11.88 -15.87
C ASP A 86 -20.27 -10.79 -16.15
N GLU A 87 -21.37 -10.84 -15.42
CA GLU A 87 -22.45 -9.87 -15.49
C GLU A 87 -22.90 -9.51 -14.08
N VAL A 88 -23.31 -8.26 -13.90
CA VAL A 88 -23.81 -7.73 -12.64
C VAL A 88 -25.25 -7.25 -12.85
N PRO A 89 -26.24 -7.74 -12.05
CA PRO A 89 -27.63 -7.33 -12.13
C PRO A 89 -27.82 -5.81 -11.93
N ALA A 90 -28.89 -5.26 -12.51
CA ALA A 90 -29.21 -3.84 -12.40
C ALA A 90 -29.31 -3.35 -10.95
N TRP A 91 -29.91 -4.15 -10.06
CA TRP A 91 -30.07 -3.79 -8.65
C TRP A 91 -28.74 -3.66 -7.90
N VAL A 92 -27.71 -4.44 -8.24
CA VAL A 92 -26.36 -4.28 -7.65
C VAL A 92 -25.70 -3.03 -8.20
N LYS A 93 -25.86 -2.76 -9.50
CA LYS A 93 -25.32 -1.55 -10.15
C LYS A 93 -25.92 -0.28 -9.57
N GLU A 94 -27.22 -0.31 -9.25
CA GLU A 94 -27.94 0.78 -8.59
C GLU A 94 -27.49 0.97 -7.15
N ALA A 95 -27.24 -0.11 -6.41
CA ALA A 95 -26.78 -0.05 -5.02
C ALA A 95 -25.31 0.37 -4.91
N ASP A 96 -24.44 -0.16 -5.77
CA ASP A 96 -23.00 0.12 -5.79
C ASP A 96 -22.41 -0.04 -7.20
N ALA A 97 -22.38 1.08 -7.93
CA ALA A 97 -21.85 1.13 -9.28
C ALA A 97 -20.34 0.88 -9.34
N GLU A 98 -19.59 1.28 -8.31
CA GLU A 98 -18.13 1.10 -8.28
C GLU A 98 -17.76 -0.36 -8.06
N LEU A 99 -18.38 -1.01 -7.07
CA LEU A 99 -18.23 -2.46 -6.84
C LEU A 99 -18.56 -3.24 -8.11
N SER A 100 -19.67 -2.88 -8.77
CA SER A 100 -20.11 -3.49 -10.02
C SER A 100 -19.07 -3.37 -11.14
N GLY A 101 -18.44 -2.19 -11.27
CA GLY A 101 -17.35 -1.96 -12.22
C GLY A 101 -16.09 -2.75 -11.87
N LEU A 102 -15.76 -2.86 -10.58
CA LEU A 102 -14.62 -3.65 -10.12
C LEU A 102 -14.82 -5.14 -10.44
N LEU A 103 -15.96 -5.72 -10.09
CA LEU A 103 -16.28 -7.14 -10.29
C LEU A 103 -16.18 -7.59 -11.76
N THR A 104 -16.47 -6.70 -12.70
CA THR A 104 -16.40 -6.99 -14.14
C THR A 104 -15.06 -6.58 -14.78
N SER A 105 -14.19 -5.85 -14.05
CA SER A 105 -12.90 -5.36 -14.57
C SER A 105 -11.78 -6.41 -14.59
N TRP A 106 -12.01 -7.55 -13.96
CA TRP A 106 -11.07 -8.67 -13.92
C TRP A 106 -11.83 -9.99 -13.94
N GLY A 107 -11.20 -11.01 -14.51
CA GLY A 107 -11.63 -12.40 -14.42
C GLY A 107 -10.42 -13.32 -14.60
N PRO A 108 -10.53 -14.59 -14.18
CA PRO A 108 -9.49 -15.58 -14.38
C PRO A 108 -9.26 -15.79 -15.88
N SER A 109 -8.03 -15.58 -16.33
CA SER A 109 -7.65 -15.78 -17.73
C SER A 109 -7.27 -17.26 -17.98
N LEU A 110 -7.29 -17.67 -19.26
CA LEU A 110 -6.69 -18.94 -19.66
C LEU A 110 -5.23 -18.99 -19.18
N ALA A 111 -4.78 -20.18 -18.79
CA ALA A 111 -3.43 -20.36 -18.28
C ALA A 111 -2.38 -19.89 -19.29
N ASP A 112 -1.65 -18.82 -18.94
CA ASP A 112 -0.38 -18.47 -19.56
C ASP A 112 0.75 -18.97 -18.65
N PRO A 113 1.35 -20.14 -18.94
CA PRO A 113 2.43 -20.71 -18.14
C PRO A 113 3.77 -20.00 -18.36
N SER A 114 3.83 -18.93 -19.17
CA SER A 114 5.07 -18.23 -19.44
C SER A 114 5.58 -17.49 -18.20
N VAL A 115 6.91 -17.45 -18.06
CA VAL A 115 7.59 -16.62 -17.04
C VAL A 115 7.34 -15.11 -17.20
N ARG A 116 6.72 -14.70 -18.33
CA ARG A 116 6.32 -13.31 -18.61
C ARG A 116 4.89 -13.02 -18.20
N SER A 117 4.14 -14.04 -17.79
CA SER A 117 2.77 -13.91 -17.35
C SER A 117 2.68 -12.95 -16.17
N VAL A 118 1.75 -12.00 -16.27
CA VAL A 118 1.41 -11.06 -15.20
C VAL A 118 0.06 -11.39 -14.59
N ARG A 119 -0.49 -12.59 -14.84
CA ARG A 119 -1.80 -13.02 -14.36
C ARG A 119 -1.94 -12.87 -12.85
N ASP A 120 -0.97 -13.42 -12.12
CA ASP A 120 -0.92 -13.37 -10.66
C ASP A 120 -0.86 -11.92 -10.19
N LEU A 121 -0.01 -11.08 -10.81
CA LEU A 121 0.02 -9.64 -10.53
C LEU A 121 -1.34 -8.97 -10.76
N ARG A 122 -2.03 -9.25 -11.88
CA ARG A 122 -3.34 -8.66 -12.17
C ARG A 122 -4.41 -9.08 -11.17
N ARG A 123 -4.35 -10.32 -10.68
CA ARG A 123 -5.23 -10.80 -9.61
C ARG A 123 -4.96 -10.07 -8.29
N GLU A 124 -3.69 -9.87 -7.93
CA GLU A 124 -3.33 -9.15 -6.71
C GLU A 124 -3.76 -7.68 -6.77
N GLU A 125 -3.48 -7.00 -7.89
CA GLU A 125 -3.92 -5.62 -8.14
C GLU A 125 -5.45 -5.50 -8.05
N HIS A 126 -6.18 -6.46 -8.61
CA HIS A 126 -7.64 -6.52 -8.52
C HIS A 126 -8.12 -6.66 -7.08
N SER A 127 -7.50 -7.58 -6.32
CA SER A 127 -7.80 -7.76 -4.88
C SER A 127 -7.53 -6.49 -4.06
N VAL A 128 -6.44 -5.76 -4.32
CA VAL A 128 -6.19 -4.46 -3.67
C VAL A 128 -7.31 -3.46 -3.98
N ARG A 129 -7.74 -3.35 -5.24
CA ARG A 129 -8.79 -2.41 -5.65
C ARG A 129 -10.13 -2.73 -4.99
N LEU A 130 -10.51 -4.01 -4.94
CA LEU A 130 -11.70 -4.48 -4.21
C LEU A 130 -11.60 -4.15 -2.72
N ARG A 131 -10.44 -4.43 -2.10
CA ARG A 131 -10.21 -4.16 -0.67
C ARG A 131 -10.34 -2.67 -0.35
N ARG A 132 -9.73 -1.81 -1.17
CA ARG A 132 -9.83 -0.34 -1.03
C ARG A 132 -11.28 0.07 -1.02
N HIS A 133 -12.04 -0.31 -2.03
CA HIS A 133 -13.45 0.02 -2.13
C HIS A 133 -14.25 -0.49 -0.91
N ALA A 134 -14.06 -1.75 -0.51
CA ALA A 134 -14.79 -2.34 0.61
C ALA A 134 -14.42 -1.77 1.99
N SER A 135 -13.22 -1.19 2.13
CA SER A 135 -12.72 -0.66 3.41
C SER A 135 -12.72 0.87 3.45
N ARG A 136 -13.22 1.54 2.41
CA ARG A 136 -13.26 3.01 2.34
C ARG A 136 -14.09 3.57 3.49
N ARG A 137 -13.55 4.60 4.13
CA ARG A 137 -14.23 5.34 5.18
C ARG A 137 -14.73 6.69 4.68
N PRO A 138 -15.84 7.20 5.25
CA PRO A 138 -16.35 8.52 4.92
C PRO A 138 -15.51 9.66 5.52
N VAL A 139 -14.79 9.42 6.62
CA VAL A 139 -13.94 10.42 7.28
C VAL A 139 -12.47 10.18 6.95
N ALA A 140 -11.82 11.20 6.39
CA ALA A 140 -10.39 11.18 6.09
C ALA A 140 -9.57 11.27 7.38
N ARG A 141 -8.49 10.48 7.47
CA ARG A 141 -7.52 10.59 8.57
C ARG A 141 -6.59 11.77 8.34
N SER A 142 -6.23 12.47 9.42
CA SER A 142 -5.23 13.53 9.40
C SER A 142 -3.82 12.94 9.49
N VAL A 143 -2.99 13.22 8.50
CA VAL A 143 -1.64 12.66 8.35
C VAL A 143 -0.62 13.77 8.10
N SER A 144 0.46 13.78 8.88
CA SER A 144 1.64 14.59 8.59
C SER A 144 2.61 13.78 7.74
N VAL A 145 2.80 14.19 6.48
CA VAL A 145 3.84 13.64 5.62
C VAL A 145 5.18 14.28 5.98
N VAL A 146 6.16 13.46 6.34
CA VAL A 146 7.52 13.88 6.70
C VAL A 146 8.46 13.54 5.55
N MET A 147 8.93 14.57 4.85
CA MET A 147 9.87 14.42 3.74
C MET A 147 11.10 15.27 4.01
N CYS A 148 12.29 14.72 3.79
CA CYS A 148 13.54 15.47 3.82
C CYS A 148 14.26 15.32 2.48
N SER A 149 14.77 16.41 1.93
CA SER A 149 15.49 16.40 0.67
C SER A 149 16.74 17.27 0.72
N LYS A 150 17.81 16.77 0.13
CA LYS A 150 19.02 17.52 -0.23
C LYS A 150 19.12 17.78 -1.75
N ARG A 151 18.08 17.42 -2.50
CA ARG A 151 18.05 17.30 -3.97
C ARG A 151 16.92 18.15 -4.52
N SER A 152 17.18 19.45 -4.72
CA SER A 152 16.16 20.41 -5.17
C SER A 152 15.42 19.98 -6.43
N TYR A 153 16.11 19.33 -7.37
CA TYR A 153 15.56 18.85 -8.64
C TYR A 153 14.54 17.71 -8.50
N LEU A 154 14.45 17.04 -7.35
CA LEU A 154 13.45 15.99 -7.09
C LEU A 154 12.17 16.52 -6.46
N LEU A 155 12.20 17.73 -5.89
CA LEU A 155 11.08 18.25 -5.10
C LEU A 155 9.80 18.37 -5.93
N ALA A 156 9.87 18.87 -7.17
CA ALA A 156 8.68 19.05 -7.99
C ALA A 156 7.89 17.73 -8.14
N GLY A 157 8.57 16.66 -8.55
CA GLY A 157 7.94 15.34 -8.71
C GLY A 157 7.45 14.75 -7.38
N ALA A 158 8.20 14.89 -6.29
CA ALA A 158 7.77 14.40 -4.98
C ALA A 158 6.51 15.14 -4.48
N LEU A 159 6.48 16.46 -4.61
CA LEU A 159 5.34 17.30 -4.21
C LEU A 159 4.10 17.00 -5.05
N GLU A 160 4.24 16.77 -6.35
CA GLU A 160 3.12 16.33 -7.22
C GLU A 160 2.53 15.01 -6.73
N GLN A 161 3.36 14.04 -6.34
CA GLN A 161 2.90 12.75 -5.82
C GLN A 161 2.18 12.85 -4.45
N ILE A 162 2.65 13.74 -3.58
CA ILE A 162 1.99 14.02 -2.30
C ILE A 162 0.67 14.78 -2.52
N ALA A 163 0.65 15.75 -3.43
CA ALA A 163 -0.52 16.56 -3.73
C ALA A 163 -1.71 15.71 -4.21
N ARG A 164 -1.44 14.64 -4.98
CA ARG A 164 -2.47 13.73 -5.52
C ARG A 164 -2.95 12.63 -4.55
N GLN A 165 -2.48 12.61 -3.30
CA GLN A 165 -2.98 11.62 -2.32
C GLN A 165 -4.48 11.78 -2.06
N ARG A 166 -5.23 10.68 -2.10
CA ARG A 166 -6.70 10.65 -1.98
C ARG A 166 -7.13 9.97 -0.69
N HIS A 167 -8.35 10.27 -0.23
CA HIS A 167 -8.98 9.67 0.96
C HIS A 167 -8.26 9.90 2.30
N VAL A 168 -7.36 10.90 2.34
CA VAL A 168 -6.63 11.33 3.53
C VAL A 168 -6.56 12.86 3.55
N ASP A 169 -6.52 13.41 4.75
CA ASP A 169 -6.20 14.82 4.98
C ASP A 169 -4.70 14.91 5.28
N VAL A 170 -3.98 15.72 4.51
CA VAL A 170 -2.51 15.71 4.48
C VAL A 170 -1.97 17.11 4.65
N GLU A 171 -1.07 17.24 5.62
CA GLU A 171 -0.06 18.31 5.66
C GLU A 171 1.31 17.77 5.27
N LEU A 172 2.16 18.62 4.71
CA LEU A 172 3.55 18.29 4.40
C LEU A 172 4.50 19.05 5.34
N LEU A 173 5.40 18.29 5.96
CA LEU A 173 6.56 18.80 6.69
C LEU A 173 7.80 18.49 5.85
N LEU A 174 8.40 19.54 5.28
CA LEU A 174 9.54 19.45 4.37
C LEU A 174 10.82 19.92 5.05
N GLY A 175 11.77 19.00 5.24
CA GLY A 175 13.15 19.31 5.58
C GLY A 175 13.99 19.59 4.35
N LEU A 176 14.55 20.78 4.22
CA LEU A 176 15.55 21.11 3.21
C LEU A 176 16.95 20.98 3.82
N HIS A 177 17.66 19.91 3.46
CA HIS A 177 18.93 19.54 4.06
C HIS A 177 20.11 20.00 3.19
N GLY A 178 20.80 21.07 3.61
CA GLY A 178 21.90 21.67 2.88
C GLY A 178 21.47 22.49 1.64
N VAL A 179 20.17 22.74 1.50
CA VAL A 179 19.58 23.58 0.46
C VAL A 179 18.60 24.55 1.13
N THR A 180 18.47 25.76 0.59
CA THR A 180 17.58 26.79 1.14
C THR A 180 16.28 26.90 0.34
N ALA A 181 15.21 27.40 0.96
CA ALA A 181 13.94 27.73 0.33
C ALA A 181 14.08 28.84 -0.73
N SER A 182 15.15 29.63 -0.66
CA SER A 182 15.48 30.64 -1.68
C SER A 182 16.05 30.05 -2.98
N HIS A 183 16.47 28.78 -2.97
CA HIS A 183 16.96 28.10 -4.17
C HIS A 183 15.88 28.12 -5.28
N PRO A 184 16.20 28.47 -6.54
CA PRO A 184 15.21 28.67 -7.59
C PRO A 184 14.28 27.47 -7.81
N GLU A 185 14.83 26.26 -7.86
CA GLU A 185 14.03 25.03 -8.04
C GLU A 185 13.15 24.74 -6.83
N VAL A 186 13.62 25.02 -5.62
CA VAL A 186 12.84 24.84 -4.39
C VAL A 186 11.66 25.80 -4.40
N ARG A 187 11.93 27.10 -4.57
CA ARG A 187 10.88 28.13 -4.63
C ARG A 187 9.82 27.81 -5.68
N ALA A 188 10.23 27.35 -6.87
CA ALA A 188 9.32 26.95 -7.92
C ALA A 188 8.44 25.76 -7.52
N ALA A 189 9.03 24.73 -6.91
CA ALA A 189 8.30 23.56 -6.44
C ALA A 189 7.29 23.90 -5.32
N LEU A 190 7.68 24.73 -4.35
CA LEU A 190 6.82 25.10 -3.23
C LEU A 190 5.64 25.98 -3.66
N ALA A 191 5.83 26.88 -4.63
CA ALA A 191 4.79 27.80 -5.09
C ALA A 191 3.56 27.10 -5.68
N GLY A 192 3.73 25.87 -6.20
CA GLY A 192 2.65 25.08 -6.80
C GLY A 192 1.97 24.07 -5.87
N PHE A 193 2.42 23.94 -4.61
CA PHE A 193 1.92 22.90 -3.73
C PHE A 193 0.58 23.29 -3.07
N PRO A 194 -0.50 22.49 -3.23
CA PRO A 194 -1.86 22.94 -2.88
C PRO A 194 -2.29 22.61 -1.45
N ARG A 195 -1.43 22.00 -0.62
CA ARG A 195 -1.75 21.53 0.74
C ARG A 195 -0.98 22.29 1.80
N PRO A 196 -1.40 22.24 3.09
CA PRO A 196 -0.63 22.80 4.18
C PRO A 196 0.83 22.34 4.15
N LEU A 197 1.76 23.28 4.28
CA LEU A 197 3.18 23.06 4.10
C LEU A 197 3.95 23.79 5.19
N THR A 198 4.79 23.05 5.91
CA THR A 198 5.81 23.60 6.81
C THR A 198 7.19 23.25 6.27
N VAL A 199 8.07 24.24 6.15
CA VAL A 199 9.45 24.06 5.69
C VAL A 199 10.42 24.29 6.84
N VAL A 200 11.39 23.40 6.99
CA VAL A 200 12.51 23.52 7.92
C VAL A 200 13.81 23.41 7.13
N GLU A 201 14.65 24.44 7.18
CA GLU A 201 15.99 24.40 6.61
C GLU A 201 16.98 23.85 7.63
N ALA A 202 17.89 22.99 7.19
CA ALA A 202 18.96 22.44 8.01
C ALA A 202 20.30 22.54 7.28
N ASP A 203 21.38 22.79 8.02
CA ASP A 203 22.73 22.80 7.47
C ASP A 203 23.11 21.43 6.90
N ALA A 204 23.94 21.42 5.85
CA ALA A 204 24.41 20.19 5.21
C ALA A 204 25.24 19.28 6.14
N ALA A 205 25.73 19.82 7.26
CA ALA A 205 26.50 19.09 8.26
C ALA A 205 25.61 18.42 9.33
N THR A 206 24.33 18.79 9.41
CA THR A 206 23.41 18.23 10.40
C THR A 206 23.18 16.73 10.13
N PRO A 207 23.26 15.86 11.16
CA PRO A 207 22.93 14.45 10.97
C PRO A 207 21.53 14.27 10.39
N PHE A 208 21.38 13.42 9.37
CA PHE A 208 20.11 13.26 8.65
C PHE A 208 18.93 12.90 9.57
N GLY A 209 19.16 12.04 10.57
CA GLY A 209 18.12 11.68 11.52
C GLY A 209 17.70 12.81 12.45
N GLU A 210 18.59 13.77 12.72
CA GLU A 210 18.25 15.00 13.45
C GLU A 210 17.35 15.90 12.61
N VAL A 211 17.66 16.07 11.31
CA VAL A 211 16.77 16.80 10.39
C VAL A 211 15.37 16.17 10.34
N LEU A 212 15.29 14.84 10.19
CA LEU A 212 14.01 14.12 10.20
C LEU A 212 13.24 14.32 11.51
N ARG A 213 13.92 14.26 12.66
CA ARG A 213 13.32 14.49 13.98
C ARG A 213 12.79 15.91 14.11
N ASP A 214 13.59 16.91 13.74
CA ASP A 214 13.24 18.32 13.89
C ASP A 214 12.07 18.73 12.98
N VAL A 215 12.01 18.16 11.78
CA VAL A 215 10.86 18.30 10.86
C VAL A 215 9.63 17.62 11.46
N THR A 216 9.77 16.38 11.96
CA THR A 216 8.67 15.61 12.56
C THR A 216 8.11 16.29 13.81
N ALA A 217 8.92 17.02 14.57
CA ALA A 217 8.47 17.78 15.74
C ALA A 217 7.43 18.87 15.42
N ARG A 218 7.22 19.21 14.13
CA ARG A 218 6.19 20.14 13.67
C ARG A 218 4.86 19.48 13.32
N ALA A 219 4.76 18.16 13.43
CA ALA A 219 3.57 17.40 13.06
C ALA A 219 2.35 17.73 13.93
N SER A 220 1.21 17.96 13.28
CA SER A 220 -0.09 18.15 13.89
C SER A 220 -1.06 16.99 13.64
N GLY A 221 -0.83 16.19 12.59
CA GLY A 221 -1.64 15.02 12.24
C GLY A 221 -1.57 13.89 13.26
N ASP A 222 -2.58 13.02 13.23
CA ASP A 222 -2.69 11.88 14.15
C ASP A 222 -1.71 10.76 13.80
N ASP A 223 -1.49 10.59 12.50
CA ASP A 223 -0.55 9.64 11.94
C ASP A 223 0.60 10.37 11.20
N LEU A 224 1.77 9.75 11.17
CA LEU A 224 2.98 10.21 10.49
C LEU A 224 3.28 9.28 9.33
N ALA A 225 3.53 9.84 8.14
CA ALA A 225 3.97 9.09 6.97
C ALA A 225 5.36 9.59 6.55
N LYS A 226 6.38 8.74 6.65
CA LYS A 226 7.68 9.05 6.06
C LYS A 226 7.56 9.02 4.53
N TRP A 227 8.30 9.89 3.85
CA TRP A 227 8.32 9.98 2.41
C TRP A 227 9.73 10.25 1.89
N ASP A 228 10.20 9.41 0.97
CA ASP A 228 11.47 9.61 0.25
C ASP A 228 11.21 10.35 -1.07
N ASP A 229 12.02 11.38 -1.37
CA ASP A 229 11.84 12.30 -2.50
C ASP A 229 12.19 11.68 -3.88
N ASP A 230 12.82 10.51 -3.90
CA ASP A 230 13.28 9.84 -5.11
C ASP A 230 12.49 8.58 -5.50
N ASP A 231 11.50 8.19 -4.71
CA ASP A 231 10.66 7.02 -4.95
C ASP A 231 9.30 7.38 -5.60
N TRP A 232 8.56 6.35 -6.02
CA TRP A 232 7.20 6.50 -6.52
C TRP A 232 6.18 5.84 -5.62
N TYR A 233 5.06 6.55 -5.41
CA TYR A 233 3.98 6.15 -4.51
C TYR A 233 2.64 6.22 -5.24
N SER A 234 1.72 5.30 -4.99
CA SER A 234 0.37 5.36 -5.58
C SER A 234 -0.40 6.56 -5.01
N PRO A 235 -1.44 7.07 -5.71
CA PRO A 235 -2.25 8.18 -5.20
C PRO A 235 -3.14 7.81 -4.01
N GLU A 236 -3.13 6.55 -3.57
CA GLU A 236 -3.80 6.08 -2.36
C GLU A 236 -2.81 5.41 -1.40
N HIS A 237 -1.51 5.68 -1.53
CA HIS A 237 -0.48 5.05 -0.70
C HIS A 237 -0.71 5.29 0.79
N ILE A 238 -0.96 6.54 1.18
CA ILE A 238 -1.18 6.88 2.60
C ILE A 238 -2.50 6.27 3.10
N ALA A 239 -3.55 6.27 2.27
CA ALA A 239 -4.82 5.62 2.60
C ALA A 239 -4.65 4.11 2.80
N ASP A 240 -3.86 3.43 1.95
CA ASP A 240 -3.53 2.02 2.12
C ASP A 240 -2.79 1.76 3.43
N MET A 241 -1.86 2.62 3.83
CA MET A 241 -1.14 2.49 5.11
C MET A 241 -2.08 2.69 6.30
N ALA A 242 -2.95 3.69 6.25
CA ALA A 242 -3.99 3.90 7.26
C ALA A 242 -4.91 2.66 7.40
N LEU A 243 -5.35 2.09 6.28
CA LEU A 243 -6.13 0.86 6.26
C LEU A 243 -5.34 -0.32 6.85
N ALA A 244 -4.08 -0.48 6.46
CA ALA A 244 -3.20 -1.53 6.97
C ALA A 244 -3.02 -1.46 8.48
N ARG A 245 -2.83 -0.25 9.03
CA ARG A 245 -2.74 -0.04 10.47
C ARG A 245 -4.03 -0.43 11.18
N GLU A 246 -5.17 -0.09 10.60
CA GLU A 246 -6.48 -0.42 11.17
C GLU A 246 -6.73 -1.92 11.22
N TYR A 247 -6.62 -2.63 10.09
CA TYR A 247 -6.97 -4.06 10.07
C TYR A 247 -5.94 -4.94 10.77
N SER A 248 -4.68 -4.51 10.86
CA SER A 248 -3.65 -5.25 11.60
C SER A 248 -3.63 -4.89 13.09
N GLY A 249 -4.16 -3.73 13.47
CA GLY A 249 -3.97 -3.14 14.80
C GLY A 249 -2.50 -2.83 15.13
N ALA A 250 -1.62 -2.79 14.12
CA ALA A 250 -0.20 -2.58 14.33
C ALA A 250 0.13 -1.14 14.76
N ASP A 251 1.26 -1.01 15.46
CA ASP A 251 1.79 0.26 15.90
C ASP A 251 2.43 1.03 14.73
N ILE A 252 3.17 0.28 13.91
CA ILE A 252 3.87 0.75 12.72
C ILE A 252 3.47 -0.13 11.55
N VAL A 253 3.22 0.48 10.40
CA VAL A 253 3.03 -0.24 9.15
C VAL A 253 3.94 0.31 8.05
N GLY A 254 4.10 -0.47 7.01
CA GLY A 254 4.77 -0.09 5.79
C GLY A 254 4.62 -1.17 4.74
N THR A 255 5.24 -1.02 3.58
CA THR A 255 5.10 -1.99 2.49
C THR A 255 6.30 -2.93 2.40
N ALA A 256 6.09 -4.07 1.75
CA ALA A 256 7.19 -4.79 1.12
C ALA A 256 7.82 -3.93 0.02
N ALA A 257 9.14 -3.97 -0.11
CA ALA A 257 9.84 -3.44 -1.28
C ALA A 257 9.70 -4.47 -2.42
N GLU A 258 8.54 -4.46 -3.07
CA GLU A 258 8.16 -5.44 -4.10
C GLU A 258 8.62 -5.01 -5.50
N PHE A 259 8.48 -3.73 -5.84
CA PHE A 259 8.94 -3.17 -7.11
C PHE A 259 10.16 -2.27 -6.94
N PHE A 260 11.11 -2.40 -7.86
CA PHE A 260 12.27 -1.52 -7.96
C PHE A 260 12.43 -1.03 -9.39
N TYR A 261 12.79 0.24 -9.54
CA TYR A 261 13.28 0.77 -10.81
C TYR A 261 14.80 0.94 -10.74
N LEU A 262 15.50 0.12 -11.52
CA LEU A 262 16.96 0.13 -11.65
C LEU A 262 17.33 1.13 -12.74
N GLU A 263 17.50 2.39 -12.35
CA GLU A 263 17.70 3.51 -13.27
C GLU A 263 18.89 3.32 -14.22
N PRO A 264 20.08 2.84 -13.78
CA PRO A 264 21.22 2.64 -14.69
C PRO A 264 20.98 1.60 -15.79
N LEU A 265 19.95 0.74 -15.61
CA LEU A 265 19.60 -0.32 -16.55
C LEU A 265 18.32 -0.03 -17.33
N ASP A 266 17.64 1.10 -17.05
CA ASP A 266 16.28 1.39 -17.54
C ASP A 266 15.36 0.15 -17.39
N LEU A 267 15.31 -0.40 -16.17
CA LEU A 267 14.67 -1.68 -15.90
C LEU A 267 13.81 -1.62 -14.64
N THR A 268 12.54 -2.02 -14.76
CA THR A 268 11.70 -2.32 -13.60
C THR A 268 11.79 -3.79 -13.25
N VAL A 269 12.03 -4.11 -11.99
CA VAL A 269 12.00 -5.47 -11.46
C VAL A 269 10.94 -5.60 -10.38
N ARG A 270 10.30 -6.77 -10.34
CA ARG A 270 9.41 -7.17 -9.25
C ARG A 270 9.98 -8.41 -8.59
N ARG A 271 10.03 -8.42 -7.26
CA ARG A 271 10.42 -9.58 -6.44
C ARG A 271 9.25 -10.01 -5.56
N THR A 272 9.03 -11.31 -5.42
CA THR A 272 7.91 -11.86 -4.63
C THR A 272 8.37 -12.74 -3.47
N ASP A 273 9.66 -12.72 -3.15
CA ASP A 273 10.27 -13.45 -2.04
C ASP A 273 10.06 -12.77 -0.67
N TYR A 274 9.59 -11.51 -0.64
CA TYR A 274 9.02 -10.91 0.57
C TYR A 274 7.53 -11.23 0.71
N THR A 275 7.18 -11.84 1.83
CA THR A 275 5.79 -12.04 2.23
C THR A 275 5.16 -10.70 2.61
N SER A 276 3.96 -10.43 2.10
CA SER A 276 3.12 -9.29 2.47
C SER A 276 1.99 -9.73 3.40
N GLU A 277 1.37 -8.75 4.04
CA GLU A 277 0.30 -8.90 5.03
C GLU A 277 0.71 -9.74 6.24
N VAL A 278 1.89 -9.44 6.79
CA VAL A 278 2.49 -10.17 7.91
C VAL A 278 3.05 -9.22 8.94
N PHE A 279 3.01 -9.63 10.21
CA PHE A 279 3.87 -9.01 11.22
C PHE A 279 5.33 -9.31 10.91
N SER A 280 6.17 -8.29 10.93
CA SER A 280 7.59 -8.36 10.60
C SER A 280 8.37 -7.45 11.53
N ASP A 281 9.69 -7.53 11.51
CA ASP A 281 10.62 -6.57 12.10
C ASP A 281 11.06 -5.46 11.11
N HIS A 282 10.61 -5.52 9.85
CA HIS A 282 11.12 -4.66 8.78
C HIS A 282 10.06 -4.33 7.71
N VAL A 283 10.08 -3.07 7.25
CA VAL A 283 9.32 -2.52 6.13
C VAL A 283 10.23 -1.63 5.27
N ALA A 284 9.82 -1.31 4.03
CA ALA A 284 10.56 -0.35 3.21
C ALA A 284 10.62 1.03 3.90
N GLY A 285 11.82 1.60 4.00
CA GLY A 285 12.08 2.81 4.80
C GLY A 285 11.25 4.02 4.38
N GLY A 286 11.11 4.28 3.07
CA GLY A 286 10.26 5.33 2.52
C GLY A 286 8.75 5.15 2.76
N THR A 287 8.33 4.03 3.35
CA THR A 287 6.91 3.69 3.55
C THR A 287 6.50 3.57 5.01
N ILE A 288 7.39 3.95 5.94
CA ILE A 288 7.09 3.90 7.38
C ILE A 288 5.90 4.80 7.69
N PHE A 289 4.85 4.20 8.25
CA PHE A 289 3.65 4.88 8.71
C PHE A 289 3.39 4.49 10.18
N VAL A 290 3.17 5.47 11.04
CA VAL A 290 3.10 5.27 12.50
C VAL A 290 2.21 6.34 13.12
N SER A 291 1.47 6.03 14.18
CA SER A 291 0.78 7.09 14.94
C SER A 291 1.79 8.04 15.58
N ARG A 292 1.47 9.33 15.63
CA ARG A 292 2.31 10.33 16.29
C ARG A 292 2.60 10.01 17.75
N GLU A 293 1.61 9.50 18.48
CA GLU A 293 1.77 9.02 19.87
C GLU A 293 2.85 7.93 19.96
N ARG A 294 2.70 6.84 19.20
CA ARG A 294 3.69 5.75 19.21
C ARG A 294 5.08 6.19 18.76
N TYR A 295 5.18 7.11 17.78
CA TYR A 295 6.46 7.67 17.38
C TYR A 295 7.17 8.35 18.56
N GLN A 296 6.42 9.11 19.38
CA GLN A 296 6.93 9.76 20.58
C GLN A 296 7.34 8.74 21.65
N ASP A 297 6.53 7.70 21.88
CA ASP A 297 6.84 6.63 22.85
C ASP A 297 8.14 5.89 22.52
N VAL A 298 8.42 5.68 21.23
CA VAL A 298 9.64 5.01 20.76
C VAL A 298 10.88 5.93 20.84
N GLY A 299 10.69 7.23 21.05
CA GLY A 299 11.76 8.23 21.08
C GLY A 299 12.10 8.85 19.73
N GLY A 300 11.28 8.59 18.70
CA GLY A 300 11.40 9.18 17.37
C GLY A 300 12.65 8.75 16.57
N PHE A 301 13.00 9.56 15.56
CA PHE A 301 14.19 9.32 14.75
C PHE A 301 15.46 9.70 15.50
N GLU A 302 16.41 8.78 15.57
CA GLU A 302 17.71 9.01 16.21
C GLU A 302 18.60 9.90 15.33
N GLY A 303 19.41 10.77 15.94
CA GLY A 303 20.34 11.70 15.29
C GLY A 303 21.55 11.04 14.62
N VAL A 304 21.34 10.00 13.81
CA VAL A 304 22.40 9.29 13.06
C VAL A 304 22.47 9.78 11.61
N VAL A 305 23.67 9.68 11.02
CA VAL A 305 23.91 10.12 9.63
C VAL A 305 23.31 9.14 8.61
N ARG A 306 23.29 7.85 8.92
CA ARG A 306 22.82 6.77 8.02
C ARG A 306 22.07 5.72 8.80
N GLY A 307 21.15 5.03 8.11
CA GLY A 307 20.38 3.95 8.70
C GLY A 307 19.31 4.42 9.67
N VAL A 308 18.87 5.68 9.58
CA VAL A 308 17.83 6.26 10.45
C VAL A 308 16.59 5.36 10.52
N ASP A 309 16.08 4.93 9.36
CA ASP A 309 14.89 4.08 9.25
C ASP A 309 15.08 2.72 9.95
N SER A 310 16.22 2.06 9.73
CA SER A 310 16.47 0.74 10.32
C SER A 310 16.75 0.83 11.81
N THR A 311 17.37 1.92 12.28
CA THR A 311 17.52 2.22 13.71
C THR A 311 16.16 2.48 14.36
N PHE A 312 15.29 3.28 13.75
CA PHE A 312 13.95 3.54 14.27
C PHE A 312 13.12 2.25 14.40
N LEU A 313 13.09 1.40 13.36
CA LEU A 313 12.37 0.13 13.41
C LEU A 313 12.92 -0.82 14.49
N LYS A 314 14.25 -0.88 14.66
CA LYS A 314 14.89 -1.67 15.73
C LYS A 314 14.51 -1.16 17.12
N ASN A 315 14.55 0.15 17.33
CA ASN A 315 14.18 0.76 18.61
C ASN A 315 12.70 0.56 18.90
N ALA A 316 11.84 0.69 17.89
CA ALA A 316 10.41 0.41 18.02
C ALA A 316 10.14 -1.04 18.42
N HIS A 317 10.79 -1.99 17.76
CA HIS A 317 10.68 -3.40 18.10
C HIS A 317 11.19 -3.68 19.53
N ALA A 318 12.30 -3.07 19.94
CA ALA A 318 12.82 -3.18 21.31
C ALA A 318 11.86 -2.58 22.35
N ALA A 319 11.09 -1.55 21.99
CA ALA A 319 10.02 -0.96 22.79
C ALA A 319 8.67 -1.72 22.69
N GLY A 320 8.68 -2.93 22.10
CA GLY A 320 7.49 -3.79 21.99
C GLY A 320 6.48 -3.37 20.92
N ALA A 321 6.83 -2.48 20.01
CA ALA A 321 5.94 -2.09 18.92
C ALA A 321 5.72 -3.25 17.94
N ARG A 322 4.47 -3.49 17.55
CA ARG A 322 4.11 -4.42 16.49
C ARG A 322 4.23 -3.74 15.14
N ILE A 323 5.11 -4.26 14.29
CA ILE A 323 5.31 -3.74 12.94
C ILE A 323 4.62 -4.69 11.95
N TYR A 324 3.83 -4.13 11.03
CA TYR A 324 3.10 -4.89 10.02
C TYR A 324 3.50 -4.47 8.61
N ARG A 325 3.85 -5.46 7.78
CA ARG A 325 4.25 -5.25 6.38
C ARG A 325 3.10 -5.60 5.46
N SER A 326 2.52 -4.60 4.82
CA SER A 326 1.49 -4.76 3.78
C SER A 326 2.12 -5.04 2.40
N GLN A 327 1.27 -5.21 1.39
CA GLN A 327 1.65 -5.37 -0.02
C GLN A 327 2.40 -4.15 -0.58
N GLY A 328 3.26 -4.37 -1.59
CA GLY A 328 4.12 -3.34 -2.19
C GLY A 328 3.75 -2.90 -3.60
N LEU A 329 2.53 -3.19 -4.08
CA LEU A 329 2.07 -2.88 -5.44
C LEU A 329 1.95 -1.38 -5.70
N GLY A 330 1.70 -0.58 -4.66
CA GLY A 330 1.55 0.87 -4.73
C GLY A 330 2.83 1.67 -4.47
N TYR A 331 3.99 1.03 -4.47
CA TYR A 331 5.28 1.67 -4.18
C TYR A 331 6.37 1.12 -5.09
N VAL A 332 7.20 1.99 -5.66
CA VAL A 332 8.38 1.61 -6.46
C VAL A 332 9.59 2.30 -5.88
N LEU A 333 10.56 1.49 -5.47
CA LEU A 333 11.81 1.98 -4.94
C LEU A 333 12.79 2.30 -6.07
N ARG A 334 13.33 3.51 -6.11
CA ARG A 334 14.36 3.90 -7.09
C ARG A 334 15.72 3.39 -6.66
N ARG A 335 16.45 2.81 -7.61
CA ARG A 335 17.86 2.44 -7.47
C ARG A 335 18.68 3.08 -8.58
N SER A 336 19.38 4.15 -8.24
CA SER A 336 20.49 4.75 -8.98
C SER A 336 21.82 4.05 -8.60
N LEU A 337 22.96 4.64 -8.99
CA LEU A 337 24.29 4.14 -8.67
C LEU A 337 24.55 4.17 -7.15
N ALA A 338 25.32 3.20 -6.65
CA ALA A 338 25.42 2.88 -5.22
C ALA A 338 25.93 4.01 -4.30
N GLU A 339 26.50 5.09 -4.86
CA GLU A 339 26.98 6.25 -4.09
C GLU A 339 25.83 7.10 -3.53
N ASP A 340 24.65 7.06 -4.15
CA ASP A 340 23.50 7.87 -3.77
C ASP A 340 22.56 7.19 -2.76
N HIS A 341 22.72 5.88 -2.53
CA HIS A 341 21.78 5.10 -1.72
C HIS A 341 22.39 4.50 -0.46
N THR A 342 21.57 4.41 0.58
CA THR A 342 21.90 3.76 1.85
C THR A 342 22.08 2.24 1.72
N TRP A 343 21.50 1.61 0.70
CA TRP A 343 21.63 0.17 0.42
C TRP A 343 22.70 -0.09 -0.64
N ARG A 344 23.82 -0.68 -0.23
CA ARG A 344 24.98 -0.97 -1.10
C ARG A 344 24.91 -2.34 -1.77
N LEU A 345 23.73 -2.80 -2.15
CA LEU A 345 23.62 -4.06 -2.90
C LEU A 345 23.90 -3.79 -4.38
N PRO A 346 24.72 -4.62 -5.06
CA PRO A 346 24.96 -4.46 -6.48
C PRO A 346 23.67 -4.69 -7.27
N LEU A 347 23.51 -4.03 -8.42
CA LEU A 347 22.33 -4.19 -9.28
C LEU A 347 22.06 -5.67 -9.65
N ALA A 348 23.12 -6.46 -9.82
CA ALA A 348 23.04 -7.91 -10.06
C ALA A 348 22.27 -8.69 -8.97
N HIS A 349 22.26 -8.21 -7.72
CA HIS A 349 21.44 -8.80 -6.67
C HIS A 349 19.95 -8.70 -7.02
N PHE A 350 19.48 -7.52 -7.43
CA PHE A 350 18.07 -7.28 -7.77
C PHE A 350 17.63 -8.08 -8.99
N LEU A 351 18.51 -8.24 -9.99
CA LEU A 351 18.23 -9.09 -11.16
C LEU A 351 18.07 -10.58 -10.78
N ARG A 352 18.89 -11.06 -9.84
CA ARG A 352 18.88 -12.47 -9.40
C ARG A 352 17.63 -12.85 -8.62
N VAL A 353 17.10 -11.94 -7.81
CA VAL A 353 15.91 -12.18 -6.96
C VAL A 353 14.60 -11.75 -7.63
N ALA A 354 14.67 -11.22 -8.85
CA ALA A 354 13.49 -10.77 -9.57
C ALA A 354 12.65 -11.95 -10.06
N THR A 355 11.37 -11.94 -9.72
CA THR A 355 10.34 -12.82 -10.28
C THR A 355 9.92 -12.35 -11.67
N ASN A 356 9.89 -11.03 -11.89
CA ASN A 356 9.61 -10.42 -13.19
C ASN A 356 10.56 -9.25 -13.48
N GLN A 357 10.82 -9.00 -14.76
CA GLN A 357 11.67 -7.91 -15.24
C GLN A 357 11.07 -7.30 -16.51
N TRP A 358 11.05 -5.98 -16.60
CA TRP A 358 10.57 -5.25 -17.77
C TRP A 358 11.48 -4.06 -18.09
N ARG A 359 11.75 -3.84 -19.37
CA ARG A 359 12.44 -2.62 -19.83
C ARG A 359 11.55 -1.39 -19.63
N GLY A 360 12.18 -0.28 -19.25
CA GLY A 360 11.51 0.97 -18.92
C GLY A 360 10.92 0.98 -17.50
N PHE A 361 10.32 2.12 -17.16
CA PHE A 361 9.45 2.25 -16.00
C PHE A 361 8.11 1.52 -16.24
N ARG A 362 7.93 0.39 -15.55
CA ARG A 362 6.80 -0.56 -15.71
C ARG A 362 6.26 -1.00 -14.36
N PRO A 363 5.69 -0.07 -13.58
CA PRO A 363 5.15 -0.35 -12.26
C PRO A 363 3.87 -1.22 -12.34
N SER A 364 3.36 -1.61 -11.17
CA SER A 364 2.01 -2.15 -11.07
C SER A 364 0.97 -1.10 -11.50
N ARG A 365 -0.22 -1.55 -11.90
CA ARG A 365 -1.35 -0.67 -12.25
C ARG A 365 -1.84 0.16 -11.06
N ILE A 366 -1.57 -0.27 -9.83
CA ILE A 366 -1.93 0.45 -8.61
C ILE A 366 -1.20 1.80 -8.52
N LEU A 367 -0.02 1.93 -9.13
CA LEU A 367 0.76 3.17 -9.07
C LEU A 367 0.11 4.33 -9.88
N GLU A 368 -0.76 4.03 -10.85
CA GLU A 368 -1.38 5.01 -11.76
C GLU A 368 -0.35 5.89 -12.49
N ALA A 369 0.71 5.26 -13.01
CA ALA A 369 1.85 5.96 -13.63
C ALA A 369 1.63 6.42 -15.09
N SER A 370 0.37 6.67 -15.47
CA SER A 370 -0.01 7.04 -16.85
C SER A 370 0.27 8.50 -17.18
#